data_AF-A0A212C922-F1
#
_entry.id   AF-A0A212C922-F1
#
_cell.length_a   1.000
_cell.length_b   1.000
_cell.length_c   1.000
_cell.angle_alpha   90.00
_cell.angle_beta   90.00
_cell.angle_gamma   90.00
#
_symmetry.space_group_name_H-M   'P 1'
#
loop_
_entity.id
_entity.type
_entity.pdbx_description
1 polymer ?
#
loop_
_entity_poly.entity_id
_entity_poly.type
_entity_poly.pdbx_seq_one_letter_code
_entity_poly.pdbx_strand_id
1 'polypeptide(L)'
;GGCPKVPSCPTRIPSLPGCVAAGVTDRTQILKNVRDAIRGRFPLYNLGFGRDVDLNFLEVMSLENNGRVQRIYEDHDATQQLQGFYEQVANPLLRDVELLYPREAVSDLTQHRHKQYYEGSEIMVAGRIADHKLSSFKADVRADAGHVLFRPTVSQQQTCPTCSTTLLNGDFKVTYDVNRDNVCDLLVANNYFAHFFAPQNLRKLNKNVVFVIDISTSMEGQKVKQTKEALHKILGDLRPGDHFDLVLFGSAVQSWKGSLVQASSANLEAARNFVKQFSLAGGRGRGLGPP
;
A
#
# COMPACT_ATOMS: atom_id res chain seq x y z
N GLY A 1 40.85 27.08 7.41
CA GLY A 1 39.98 25.96 7.82
C GLY A 1 38.56 26.47 7.91
N GLY A 2 37.66 25.93 7.09
CA GLY A 2 36.24 26.30 7.10
C GLY A 2 35.46 25.38 6.16
N CYS A 3 34.64 24.51 6.74
CA CYS A 3 33.73 23.63 5.98
C CYS A 3 32.73 24.46 5.16
N PRO A 4 32.45 24.10 3.90
CA PRO A 4 31.31 24.66 3.19
C PRO A 4 30.00 24.06 3.72
N LYS A 5 29.03 24.95 3.98
CA LYS A 5 27.65 24.66 4.40
C LYS A 5 26.93 23.82 3.33
N VAL A 6 26.26 22.76 3.77
CA VAL A 6 25.31 21.98 2.97
C VAL A 6 24.03 22.82 2.75
N PRO A 7 23.53 23.00 1.51
CA PRO A 7 22.25 23.67 1.30
C PRO A 7 21.09 22.77 1.73
N SER A 8 20.20 23.33 2.54
CA SER A 8 18.90 22.78 2.91
C SER A 8 18.04 22.45 1.69
N CYS A 9 17.55 21.21 1.59
CA CYS A 9 16.53 20.79 0.63
C CYS A 9 15.22 21.58 0.83
N PRO A 10 14.70 22.31 -0.18
CA PRO A 10 13.34 22.80 -0.16
C PRO A 10 12.46 21.79 -0.92
N THR A 11 11.74 20.93 -0.19
CA THR A 11 10.57 20.22 -0.76
C THR A 11 9.44 21.22 -0.93
N ARG A 12 9.48 21.99 -2.03
CA ARG A 12 8.39 22.86 -2.48
C ARG A 12 7.81 22.19 -3.73
N ILE A 13 6.61 21.62 -3.61
CA ILE A 13 5.82 21.19 -4.77
C ILE A 13 5.42 22.48 -5.51
N PRO A 14 5.76 22.67 -6.79
CA PRO A 14 5.41 23.91 -7.49
C PRO A 14 3.90 24.01 -7.66
N SER A 15 3.29 25.02 -7.04
CA SER A 15 1.98 25.52 -7.40
C SER A 15 2.08 26.23 -8.76
N LEU A 16 1.44 25.70 -9.79
CA LEU A 16 1.29 26.39 -11.08
C LEU A 16 0.20 27.46 -10.97
N PRO A 17 0.49 28.75 -11.23
CA PRO A 17 -0.52 29.79 -11.29
C PRO A 17 -1.12 29.84 -12.71
N GLY A 18 -2.45 29.77 -12.81
CA GLY A 18 -3.17 30.42 -13.91
C GLY A 18 -3.53 29.62 -15.18
N CYS A 19 -3.78 28.31 -15.11
CA CYS A 19 -4.45 27.61 -16.22
C CYS A 19 -5.72 26.90 -15.75
N VAL A 20 -6.86 27.28 -16.34
CA VAL A 20 -8.05 26.44 -16.36
C VAL A 20 -7.74 25.27 -17.30
N ALA A 21 -7.05 24.26 -16.80
CA ALA A 21 -6.66 23.11 -17.60
C ALA A 21 -7.87 22.18 -17.73
N ALA A 22 -8.42 22.07 -18.94
CA ALA A 22 -9.08 20.82 -19.33
C ALA A 22 -8.08 19.70 -19.03
N GLY A 23 -8.43 18.83 -18.08
CA GLY A 23 -7.50 17.85 -17.53
C GLY A 23 -6.96 16.91 -18.60
N VAL A 24 -5.76 16.36 -18.37
CA VAL A 24 -5.24 15.26 -19.20
C VAL A 24 -6.21 14.09 -19.10
N THR A 25 -6.85 13.72 -20.20
CA THR A 25 -7.80 12.60 -20.29
C THR A 25 -7.19 11.34 -20.92
N ASP A 26 -6.07 11.48 -21.63
CA ASP A 26 -5.36 10.35 -22.20
C ASP A 26 -4.77 9.46 -21.09
N ARG A 27 -5.29 8.23 -21.02
CA ARG A 27 -4.92 7.23 -20.03
C ARG A 27 -3.43 6.92 -20.05
N THR A 28 -2.83 6.83 -21.23
CA THR A 28 -1.40 6.50 -21.37
C THR A 28 -0.53 7.61 -20.78
N GLN A 29 -0.88 8.86 -21.07
CA GLN A 29 -0.21 10.01 -20.50
C GLN A 29 -0.40 10.11 -18.98
N ILE A 30 -1.60 9.79 -18.46
CA ILE A 30 -1.84 9.77 -17.01
C ILE A 30 -0.96 8.72 -16.32
N LEU A 31 -0.94 7.48 -16.81
CA LEU A 31 -0.10 6.41 -16.26
C LEU A 31 1.37 6.84 -16.21
N LYS A 32 1.88 7.38 -17.33
CA LYS A 32 3.24 7.90 -17.43
C LYS A 32 3.50 9.02 -16.43
N ASN A 33 2.62 10.01 -16.34
CA ASN A 33 2.77 11.14 -15.42
C ASN A 33 2.84 10.68 -13.96
N VAL A 34 1.95 9.77 -13.56
CA VAL A 34 1.91 9.23 -12.20
C VAL A 34 3.19 8.46 -11.90
N ARG A 35 3.58 7.54 -12.78
CA ARG A 35 4.82 6.76 -12.64
C ARG A 35 6.05 7.65 -12.54
N ASP A 36 6.17 8.65 -13.40
CA ASP A 36 7.32 9.55 -13.46
C ASP A 36 7.36 10.53 -12.27
N ALA A 37 6.21 10.80 -11.65
CA ALA A 37 6.11 11.57 -10.40
C ALA A 37 6.46 10.73 -9.17
N ILE A 38 5.99 9.49 -9.07
CA ILE A 38 6.25 8.61 -7.93
C ILE A 38 7.68 8.07 -7.97
N ARG A 39 8.16 7.64 -9.13
CA ARG A 39 9.51 7.06 -9.36
C ARG A 39 9.83 5.89 -8.44
N GLY A 40 8.82 5.06 -8.15
CA GLY A 40 8.94 3.89 -7.28
C GLY A 40 9.29 4.20 -5.81
N ARG A 41 9.15 5.45 -5.37
CA ARG A 41 9.50 5.89 -4.00
C ARG A 41 8.49 5.42 -2.94
N PHE A 42 7.25 5.21 -3.33
CA PHE A 42 6.17 4.77 -2.44
C PHE A 42 5.10 4.02 -3.23
N PRO A 43 4.35 3.11 -2.58
CA PRO A 43 3.23 2.42 -3.21
C PRO A 43 2.06 3.38 -3.49
N LEU A 44 1.34 3.14 -4.58
CA LEU A 44 0.07 3.83 -4.90
C LEU A 44 -1.12 2.89 -4.69
N TYR A 45 -2.03 3.26 -3.81
CA TYR A 45 -3.25 2.51 -3.54
C TYR A 45 -4.47 3.23 -4.10
N ASN A 46 -5.08 2.65 -5.13
CA ASN A 46 -6.28 3.22 -5.74
C ASN A 46 -7.55 2.55 -5.15
N LEU A 47 -8.55 3.36 -4.84
CA LEU A 47 -9.85 2.90 -4.34
C LEU A 47 -10.91 3.23 -5.38
N GLY A 48 -11.45 2.21 -6.04
CA GLY A 48 -12.50 2.37 -7.04
C GLY A 48 -13.87 2.23 -6.40
N PHE A 49 -14.60 3.33 -6.23
CA PHE A 49 -15.95 3.32 -5.65
C PHE A 49 -17.01 3.04 -6.71
N GLY A 50 -17.86 2.06 -6.46
CA GLY A 50 -19.00 1.72 -7.31
C GLY A 50 -18.64 0.82 -8.48
N ARG A 51 -19.58 0.70 -9.43
CA ARG A 51 -19.43 -0.14 -10.62
C ARG A 51 -18.92 0.62 -11.84
N ASP A 52 -19.16 1.92 -11.88
CA ASP A 52 -18.89 2.79 -13.04
C ASP A 52 -17.42 3.21 -13.17
N VAL A 53 -16.59 2.85 -12.18
CA VAL A 53 -15.16 3.11 -12.20
C VAL A 53 -14.44 2.10 -13.11
N ASP A 54 -13.52 2.62 -13.93
CA ASP A 54 -12.62 1.78 -14.72
C ASP A 54 -11.55 1.17 -13.82
N LEU A 55 -11.86 0.01 -13.25
CA LEU A 55 -10.91 -0.70 -12.38
C LEU A 55 -9.66 -1.14 -13.11
N ASN A 56 -9.75 -1.54 -14.38
CA ASN A 56 -8.59 -2.05 -15.12
C ASN A 56 -7.54 -0.95 -15.24
N PHE A 57 -7.97 0.29 -15.52
CA PHE A 57 -7.09 1.45 -15.53
C PHE A 57 -6.45 1.71 -14.16
N LEU A 58 -7.23 1.67 -13.08
CA LEU A 58 -6.72 1.88 -11.72
C LEU A 58 -5.78 0.77 -11.25
N GLU A 59 -6.02 -0.46 -11.68
CA GLU A 59 -5.20 -1.64 -11.41
C GLU A 59 -3.82 -1.48 -12.05
N VAL A 60 -3.78 -1.21 -13.35
CA VAL A 60 -2.51 -0.95 -14.08
C VAL A 60 -1.73 0.18 -13.41
N MET A 61 -2.39 1.30 -13.09
CA MET A 61 -1.75 2.43 -12.41
C MET A 61 -1.16 2.04 -11.05
N SER A 62 -1.87 1.23 -10.26
CA SER A 62 -1.40 0.80 -8.94
C SER A 62 -0.21 -0.15 -9.06
N LEU A 63 -0.29 -1.12 -9.99
CA LEU A 63 0.76 -2.12 -10.23
C LEU A 63 2.07 -1.47 -10.71
N GLU A 64 2.00 -0.51 -11.65
CA GLU A 64 3.18 0.25 -12.10
C GLU A 64 3.86 1.04 -10.97
N ASN A 65 3.15 1.27 -9.87
CA ASN A 65 3.60 2.04 -8.72
C ASN A 65 3.69 1.20 -7.44
N ASN A 66 3.87 -0.12 -7.54
CA ASN A 66 4.09 -1.04 -6.41
C ASN A 66 2.95 -1.07 -5.36
N GLY A 67 1.74 -0.69 -5.74
CA GLY A 67 0.58 -0.79 -4.87
C GLY A 67 -0.49 -1.72 -5.44
N ARG A 68 -1.73 -1.56 -4.99
CA ARG A 68 -2.88 -2.36 -5.42
C ARG A 68 -4.13 -1.52 -5.50
N VAL A 69 -5.11 -2.00 -6.28
CA VAL A 69 -6.44 -1.42 -6.34
C VAL A 69 -7.38 -2.20 -5.42
N GLN A 70 -8.36 -1.51 -4.82
CA GLN A 70 -9.48 -2.13 -4.12
C GLN A 70 -10.79 -1.56 -4.67
N ARG A 71 -11.73 -2.44 -5.04
CA ARG A 71 -13.11 -2.02 -5.33
C ARG A 71 -13.85 -1.80 -4.02
N ILE A 72 -14.60 -0.70 -3.95
CA ILE A 72 -15.53 -0.40 -2.86
C ILE A 72 -16.94 -0.45 -3.43
N TYR A 73 -17.75 -1.37 -2.93
CA TYR A 73 -19.13 -1.51 -3.38
C TYR A 73 -20.02 -0.48 -2.69
N GLU A 74 -20.95 0.12 -3.45
CA GLU A 74 -21.95 1.06 -2.92
C GLU A 74 -23.03 0.31 -2.14
N ASP A 75 -22.68 -0.13 -0.93
CA ASP A 75 -23.58 -0.85 -0.03
C ASP A 75 -23.41 -0.32 1.41
N HIS A 76 -24.23 -0.79 2.35
CA HIS A 76 -24.24 -0.37 3.75
C HIS A 76 -22.91 -0.59 4.48
N ASP A 77 -22.04 -1.45 3.97
CA ASP A 77 -20.74 -1.80 4.54
C ASP A 77 -19.55 -1.08 3.86
N ALA A 78 -19.78 -0.17 2.92
CA ALA A 78 -18.70 0.50 2.18
C ALA A 78 -17.70 1.23 3.10
N THR A 79 -18.18 1.80 4.21
CA THR A 79 -17.35 2.43 5.24
C THR A 79 -16.39 1.41 5.87
N GLN A 80 -16.86 0.19 6.14
CA GLN A 80 -16.08 -0.92 6.66
C GLN A 80 -15.10 -1.46 5.62
N GLN A 81 -15.50 -1.54 4.34
CA GLN A 81 -14.60 -1.94 3.25
C GLN A 81 -13.39 -0.99 3.14
N LEU A 82 -13.64 0.33 3.21
CA LEU A 82 -12.59 1.36 3.18
C LEU A 82 -11.66 1.28 4.40
N GLN A 83 -12.24 1.12 5.60
CA GLN A 83 -11.47 1.00 6.83
C GLN A 83 -10.61 -0.27 6.84
N GLY A 84 -11.20 -1.42 6.49
CA GLY A 84 -10.50 -2.70 6.43
C GLY A 84 -9.36 -2.68 5.41
N PHE A 85 -9.55 -2.01 4.26
CA PHE A 85 -8.45 -1.80 3.33
C PHE A 85 -7.33 -0.97 3.95
N TYR A 86 -7.66 0.13 4.63
CA TYR A 86 -6.65 0.98 5.27
C TYR A 86 -5.86 0.18 6.30
N GLU A 87 -6.51 -0.59 7.17
CA GLU A 87 -5.85 -1.41 8.20
C GLU A 87 -4.78 -2.35 7.62
N GLN A 88 -5.02 -2.91 6.42
CA GLN A 88 -4.06 -3.79 5.74
C GLN A 88 -2.82 -3.05 5.19
N VAL A 89 -2.88 -1.74 4.97
CA VAL A 89 -1.77 -0.93 4.44
C VAL A 89 -1.27 0.12 5.44
N ALA A 90 -1.91 0.23 6.60
CA ALA A 90 -1.65 1.27 7.59
C ALA A 90 -0.39 1.01 8.41
N ASN A 91 0.04 -0.25 8.52
CA ASN A 91 1.10 -0.66 9.44
C ASN A 91 2.28 -1.29 8.69
N PRO A 92 3.06 -0.51 7.90
CA PRO A 92 4.28 -1.04 7.30
C PRO A 92 5.30 -1.37 8.40
N LEU A 93 5.83 -2.58 8.37
CA LEU A 93 6.84 -3.08 9.29
C LEU A 93 8.24 -3.07 8.68
N LEU A 94 8.34 -3.32 7.37
CA LEU A 94 9.61 -3.33 6.62
C LEU A 94 9.45 -2.63 5.26
N ARG A 95 10.56 -2.09 4.73
CA ARG A 95 10.63 -1.51 3.38
C ARG A 95 11.69 -2.23 2.55
N ASP A 96 11.54 -2.17 1.24
CA ASP A 96 12.49 -2.72 0.27
C ASP A 96 12.93 -4.15 0.63
N VAL A 97 11.94 -5.01 0.88
CA VAL A 97 12.11 -6.41 1.24
C VAL A 97 12.58 -7.18 0.01
N GLU A 98 13.71 -7.84 0.12
CA GLU A 98 14.30 -8.68 -0.92
C GLU A 98 14.61 -10.05 -0.35
N LEU A 99 14.03 -11.09 -0.96
CA LEU A 99 14.30 -12.48 -0.67
C LEU A 99 15.37 -12.97 -1.66
N LEU A 100 16.55 -13.27 -1.12
CA LEU A 100 17.75 -13.62 -1.86
C LEU A 100 17.92 -15.13 -1.91
N TYR A 101 18.12 -15.64 -3.12
CA TYR A 101 18.39 -17.05 -3.40
C TYR A 101 19.67 -17.17 -4.24
N PRO A 102 20.48 -18.23 -4.06
CA PRO A 102 21.66 -18.46 -4.89
C PRO A 102 21.26 -18.62 -6.36
N ARG A 103 21.84 -17.80 -7.26
CA ARG A 103 21.46 -17.75 -8.69
C ARG A 103 21.70 -19.08 -9.40
N GLU A 104 22.72 -19.80 -8.99
CA GLU A 104 23.09 -21.12 -9.49
C GLU A 104 22.21 -22.26 -8.98
N ALA A 105 21.33 -21.98 -8.00
CA ALA A 105 20.47 -22.97 -7.37
C ALA A 105 18.99 -22.84 -7.77
N VAL A 106 18.59 -21.79 -8.48
CA VAL A 106 17.19 -21.52 -8.83
C VAL A 106 17.04 -21.28 -10.33
N SER A 107 16.17 -22.06 -11.00
CA SER A 107 15.86 -21.89 -12.42
C SER A 107 14.67 -20.95 -12.66
N ASP A 108 13.66 -21.02 -11.79
CA ASP A 108 12.41 -20.27 -11.89
C ASP A 108 12.09 -19.65 -10.53
N LEU A 109 11.67 -18.39 -10.51
CA LEU A 109 11.42 -17.65 -9.27
C LEU A 109 10.28 -16.66 -9.47
N THR A 110 9.31 -16.65 -8.55
CA THR A 110 8.26 -15.63 -8.52
C THR A 110 8.82 -14.27 -8.06
N GLN A 111 7.94 -13.26 -7.95
CA GLN A 111 8.34 -11.98 -7.39
C GLN A 111 8.95 -12.16 -5.99
N HIS A 112 10.21 -11.76 -5.84
CA HIS A 112 11.01 -11.90 -4.62
C HIS A 112 11.48 -10.53 -4.07
N ARG A 113 10.99 -9.45 -4.67
CA ARG A 113 11.24 -8.06 -4.27
C ARG A 113 9.92 -7.36 -4.00
N HIS A 114 9.76 -6.83 -2.79
CA HIS A 114 8.54 -6.21 -2.30
C HIS A 114 8.86 -4.86 -1.68
N LYS A 115 8.13 -3.81 -2.07
CA LYS A 115 8.41 -2.47 -1.56
C LYS A 115 8.10 -2.28 -0.09
N GLN A 116 7.06 -2.92 0.42
CA GLN A 116 6.65 -2.84 1.81
C GLN A 116 6.09 -4.20 2.27
N TYR A 117 6.32 -4.53 3.54
CA TYR A 117 5.65 -5.62 4.24
C TYR A 117 4.81 -5.04 5.38
N TYR A 118 3.58 -5.49 5.50
CA TYR A 118 2.59 -4.97 6.46
C TYR A 118 2.34 -5.95 7.60
N GLU A 119 2.04 -5.43 8.77
CA GLU A 119 1.61 -6.24 9.91
C GLU A 119 0.39 -7.10 9.56
N GLY A 120 0.44 -8.38 9.93
CA GLY A 120 -0.62 -9.36 9.63
C GLY A 120 -0.63 -9.88 8.18
N SER A 121 0.20 -9.32 7.29
CA SER A 121 0.36 -9.83 5.93
C SER A 121 1.37 -10.99 5.84
N GLU A 122 1.58 -11.51 4.65
CA GLU A 122 2.57 -12.54 4.34
C GLU A 122 3.14 -12.29 2.94
N ILE A 123 4.44 -12.53 2.78
CA ILE A 123 5.10 -12.61 1.47
C ILE A 123 5.33 -14.08 1.15
N MET A 124 4.89 -14.52 -0.03
CA MET A 124 5.14 -15.86 -0.56
C MET A 124 6.02 -15.77 -1.79
N VAL A 125 7.13 -16.51 -1.79
CA VAL A 125 7.99 -16.68 -2.95
C VAL A 125 8.11 -18.15 -3.29
N ALA A 126 7.76 -18.50 -4.53
CA ALA A 126 7.88 -19.85 -5.04
C ALA A 126 8.97 -19.92 -6.12
N GLY A 127 9.60 -21.07 -6.24
CA GLY A 127 10.59 -21.28 -7.29
C GLY A 127 10.96 -22.73 -7.48
N ARG A 128 11.76 -22.97 -8.53
CA ARG A 128 12.30 -24.29 -8.87
C ARG A 128 13.79 -24.33 -8.60
N ILE A 129 14.19 -25.33 -7.83
CA ILE A 129 15.58 -25.62 -7.47
C ILE A 129 16.22 -26.44 -8.60
N ALA A 130 17.43 -26.07 -8.98
CA ALA A 130 18.22 -26.83 -9.94
C ALA A 130 18.65 -28.20 -9.37
N ASP A 131 18.80 -29.19 -10.26
CA ASP A 131 19.20 -30.54 -9.86
C ASP A 131 20.52 -30.53 -9.07
N HIS A 132 20.62 -31.41 -8.07
CA HIS A 132 21.77 -31.53 -7.17
C HIS A 132 22.12 -30.28 -6.33
N LYS A 133 21.30 -29.21 -6.35
CA LYS A 133 21.53 -28.00 -5.54
C LYS A 133 20.74 -27.95 -4.24
N LEU A 134 19.85 -28.91 -4.02
CA LEU A 134 18.98 -29.01 -2.84
C LEU A 134 19.76 -28.96 -1.51
N SER A 135 20.87 -29.68 -1.40
CA SER A 135 21.68 -29.74 -0.17
C SER A 135 22.37 -28.42 0.20
N SER A 136 22.58 -27.55 -0.78
CA SER A 136 23.20 -26.23 -0.62
C SER A 136 22.19 -25.07 -0.68
N PHE A 137 20.89 -25.38 -0.86
CA PHE A 137 19.85 -24.36 -1.03
C PHE A 137 19.68 -23.55 0.24
N LYS A 138 19.67 -22.22 0.08
CA LYS A 138 19.54 -21.24 1.15
C LYS A 138 18.67 -20.09 0.67
N ALA A 139 18.01 -19.44 1.61
CA ALA A 139 17.35 -18.17 1.39
C ALA A 139 17.87 -17.19 2.45
N ASP A 140 18.19 -15.97 2.06
CA ASP A 140 18.47 -14.86 2.95
C ASP A 140 17.41 -13.77 2.70
N VAL A 141 17.03 -12.99 3.71
CA VAL A 141 16.08 -11.87 3.55
C VAL A 141 16.74 -10.56 3.92
N ARG A 142 16.61 -9.55 3.07
CA ARG A 142 17.09 -8.19 3.33
C ARG A 142 15.92 -7.22 3.33
N ALA A 143 15.94 -6.24 4.23
CA ALA A 143 14.98 -5.15 4.26
C ALA A 143 15.58 -3.88 4.87
N ASP A 144 15.00 -2.73 4.55
CA ASP A 144 15.29 -1.44 5.18
C ASP A 144 14.42 -1.25 6.42
N ALA A 145 15.03 -0.70 7.48
CA ALA A 145 14.53 -0.59 8.86
C ALA A 145 14.64 -1.86 9.74
N GLY A 146 15.41 -2.86 9.33
CA GLY A 146 15.87 -3.99 10.16
C GLY A 146 16.64 -5.05 9.35
N HIS A 147 17.75 -5.56 9.88
CA HIS A 147 18.47 -6.70 9.27
C HIS A 147 17.93 -8.01 9.84
N VAL A 148 17.03 -8.67 9.11
CA VAL A 148 16.49 -9.98 9.51
C VAL A 148 17.36 -11.07 8.89
N LEU A 149 18.33 -11.58 9.64
CA LEU A 149 19.15 -12.72 9.19
C LEU A 149 18.39 -14.02 9.47
N PHE A 150 17.87 -14.64 8.42
CA PHE A 150 17.22 -15.94 8.50
C PHE A 150 17.93 -16.93 7.57
N ARG A 151 18.43 -18.05 8.13
CA ARG A 151 19.19 -19.09 7.42
C ARG A 151 18.73 -20.49 7.85
N PRO A 152 17.66 -21.03 7.27
CA PRO A 152 17.14 -22.33 7.66
C PRO A 152 18.05 -23.45 7.15
N THR A 153 18.18 -24.50 7.95
CA THR A 153 18.83 -25.76 7.58
C THR A 153 17.85 -26.67 6.83
N VAL A 154 18.37 -27.65 6.08
CA VAL A 154 17.54 -28.59 5.27
C VAL A 154 16.55 -29.39 6.14
N SER A 155 16.88 -29.67 7.40
CA SER A 155 15.99 -30.36 8.35
C SER A 155 14.84 -29.50 8.87
N GLN A 156 14.92 -28.17 8.72
CA GLN A 156 13.89 -27.24 9.18
C GLN A 156 12.80 -26.96 8.12
N GLN A 157 12.85 -27.65 6.97
CA GLN A 157 12.06 -27.34 5.76
C GLN A 157 11.05 -28.44 5.37
N GLN A 158 10.83 -29.44 6.23
CA GLN A 158 10.00 -30.60 5.94
C GLN A 158 8.70 -30.57 6.74
N THR A 159 7.56 -30.63 6.05
CA THR A 159 6.23 -30.47 6.69
C THR A 159 5.51 -31.78 7.00
N CYS A 160 5.77 -32.91 6.32
CA CYS A 160 5.23 -34.26 6.64
C CYS A 160 5.65 -35.30 5.55
N PRO A 161 5.72 -36.62 5.86
CA PRO A 161 5.98 -37.68 4.87
C PRO A 161 4.77 -38.20 4.03
N THR A 162 3.50 -38.05 4.43
CA THR A 162 2.39 -38.80 3.77
C THR A 162 0.98 -38.19 3.93
N CYS A 163 0.54 -37.26 3.06
CA CYS A 163 -0.89 -36.88 2.98
C CYS A 163 -1.35 -36.47 1.57
N SER A 164 -2.61 -36.76 1.22
CA SER A 164 -3.28 -36.51 -0.07
C SER A 164 -4.73 -36.01 0.11
N THR A 165 -5.19 -35.14 -0.81
CA THR A 165 -6.29 -34.14 -0.72
C THR A 165 -7.72 -34.63 -1.04
N THR A 166 -8.72 -33.76 -0.81
CA THR A 166 -10.10 -33.82 -1.36
C THR A 166 -10.63 -32.40 -1.69
N LEU A 167 -11.72 -32.27 -2.50
CA LEU A 167 -12.33 -30.99 -2.90
C LEU A 167 -13.88 -31.01 -2.82
N LEU A 168 -14.49 -29.88 -2.45
CA LEU A 168 -15.93 -29.55 -2.59
C LEU A 168 -16.12 -28.05 -2.88
N ASN A 169 -17.26 -27.68 -3.49
CA ASN A 169 -17.51 -26.46 -4.26
C ASN A 169 -18.49 -25.47 -3.55
N GLY A 170 -18.11 -24.19 -3.47
CA GLY A 170 -18.80 -23.04 -2.87
C GLY A 170 -17.79 -21.93 -2.48
N ASP A 171 -18.24 -20.70 -2.14
CA ASP A 171 -17.32 -19.67 -1.58
C ASP A 171 -17.09 -19.93 -0.08
N PHE A 172 -15.97 -20.59 0.23
CA PHE A 172 -15.54 -20.94 1.57
C PHE A 172 -14.33 -20.08 1.97
N LYS A 173 -14.58 -18.99 2.70
CA LYS A 173 -13.51 -18.11 3.19
C LYS A 173 -12.99 -18.60 4.54
N VAL A 174 -12.04 -19.52 4.52
CA VAL A 174 -11.26 -19.87 5.72
C VAL A 174 -10.27 -18.75 5.98
N THR A 175 -10.48 -18.04 7.08
CA THR A 175 -9.41 -17.27 7.69
C THR A 175 -8.78 -18.19 8.73
N TYR A 176 -7.63 -18.76 8.37
CA TYR A 176 -6.76 -19.45 9.31
C TYR A 176 -5.48 -18.65 9.39
N ASP A 177 -4.90 -18.60 10.58
CA ASP A 177 -3.54 -18.12 10.76
C ASP A 177 -2.69 -19.33 11.15
N VAL A 178 -1.53 -19.47 10.54
CA VAL A 178 -0.57 -20.51 10.94
C VAL A 178 0.16 -20.04 12.17
N ASN A 179 0.60 -20.96 13.03
CA ASN A 179 1.45 -20.57 14.14
C ASN A 179 2.75 -19.95 13.60
N ARG A 180 2.99 -18.67 13.90
CA ARG A 180 4.13 -17.88 13.39
C ARG A 180 5.28 -17.75 14.38
N ASP A 181 5.39 -18.68 15.33
CA ASP A 181 6.56 -18.76 16.23
C ASP A 181 7.89 -18.78 15.43
N ASN A 182 7.86 -19.35 14.23
CA ASN A 182 8.92 -19.22 13.24
C ASN A 182 8.62 -18.07 12.26
N VAL A 183 9.50 -17.08 12.25
CA VAL A 183 9.42 -15.83 11.47
C VAL A 183 9.37 -16.07 9.95
N CYS A 184 9.86 -17.22 9.51
CA CYS A 184 9.95 -17.64 8.13
C CYS A 184 9.75 -19.16 8.04
N ASP A 185 8.95 -19.61 7.09
CA ASP A 185 8.74 -21.02 6.78
C ASP A 185 9.16 -21.29 5.35
N LEU A 186 10.02 -22.29 5.14
CA LEU A 186 10.53 -22.64 3.81
C LEU A 186 10.20 -24.10 3.55
N LEU A 187 9.24 -24.33 2.67
CA LEU A 187 8.81 -25.67 2.28
C LEU A 187 9.52 -26.08 1.00
N VAL A 188 10.08 -27.28 0.97
CA VAL A 188 10.74 -27.83 -0.23
C VAL A 188 10.19 -29.21 -0.55
N ALA A 189 9.70 -29.38 -1.78
CA ALA A 189 9.18 -30.65 -2.28
C ALA A 189 9.42 -30.80 -3.79
N ASN A 190 9.92 -31.96 -4.22
CA ASN A 190 10.12 -32.29 -5.65
C ASN A 190 10.90 -31.24 -6.45
N ASN A 191 11.98 -30.68 -5.88
CA ASN A 191 12.75 -29.58 -6.45
C ASN A 191 11.98 -28.26 -6.64
N TYR A 192 10.83 -28.10 -5.99
CA TYR A 192 10.15 -26.81 -5.85
C TYR A 192 10.23 -26.34 -4.41
N PHE A 193 10.18 -25.03 -4.22
CA PHE A 193 10.08 -24.45 -2.89
C PHE A 193 8.99 -23.40 -2.81
N ALA A 194 8.46 -23.22 -1.59
CA ALA A 194 7.61 -22.11 -1.20
C ALA A 194 8.18 -21.50 0.09
N HIS A 195 8.60 -20.24 0.02
CA HIS A 195 9.12 -19.47 1.13
C HIS A 195 8.06 -18.48 1.60
N PHE A 196 7.59 -18.68 2.83
CA PHE A 196 6.63 -17.84 3.53
C PHE A 196 7.40 -16.94 4.50
N PHE A 197 7.26 -15.63 4.33
CA PHE A 197 7.90 -14.62 5.17
C PHE A 197 6.84 -13.77 5.86
N ALA A 198 6.77 -13.88 7.18
CA ALA A 198 5.67 -13.33 7.97
C ALA A 198 6.10 -12.91 9.39
N PRO A 199 7.14 -12.05 9.53
CA PRO A 199 7.63 -11.65 10.84
C PRO A 199 6.55 -10.95 11.67
N GLN A 200 6.48 -11.31 12.95
CA GLN A 200 5.64 -10.68 13.96
C GLN A 200 6.49 -9.85 14.94
N ASN A 201 5.83 -9.02 15.76
CA ASN A 201 6.45 -8.21 16.83
C ASN A 201 7.52 -7.20 16.37
N LEU A 202 7.48 -6.79 15.10
CA LEU A 202 8.35 -5.72 14.61
C LEU A 202 7.80 -4.34 15.01
N ARG A 203 8.72 -3.39 15.21
CA ARG A 203 8.34 -2.00 15.45
C ARG A 203 7.71 -1.41 14.19
N LYS A 204 6.44 -1.01 14.30
CA LYS A 204 5.69 -0.33 13.23
C LYS A 204 6.41 0.95 12.77
N LEU A 205 6.71 1.05 11.48
CA LEU A 205 7.39 2.19 10.89
C LEU A 205 6.45 3.39 10.77
N ASN A 206 6.96 4.59 11.04
CA ASN A 206 6.22 5.81 10.72
C ASN A 206 6.02 5.92 9.21
N LYS A 207 4.84 6.38 8.78
CA LYS A 207 4.49 6.49 7.36
C LYS A 207 4.12 7.91 6.96
N ASN A 208 4.31 8.21 5.68
CA ASN A 208 3.82 9.41 5.01
C ASN A 208 2.65 8.98 4.12
N VAL A 209 1.47 9.56 4.30
CA VAL A 209 0.27 9.19 3.53
C VAL A 209 -0.44 10.42 2.98
N VAL A 210 -0.77 10.41 1.70
CA VAL A 210 -1.60 11.46 1.09
C VAL A 210 -2.88 10.80 0.60
N PHE A 211 -4.02 11.29 1.08
CA PHE A 211 -5.32 10.81 0.61
C PHE A 211 -5.79 11.72 -0.52
N VAL A 212 -5.94 11.14 -1.71
CA VAL A 212 -6.46 11.84 -2.88
C VAL A 212 -7.90 11.40 -3.09
N ILE A 213 -8.84 12.34 -3.01
CA ILE A 213 -10.27 12.08 -2.85
C ILE A 213 -11.02 12.72 -4.02
N ASP A 214 -11.78 11.90 -4.75
CA ASP A 214 -12.68 12.41 -5.79
C ASP A 214 -13.84 13.16 -5.14
N ILE A 215 -14.08 14.38 -5.60
CA ILE A 215 -15.22 15.21 -5.21
C ILE A 215 -16.07 15.59 -6.42
N SER A 216 -15.97 14.86 -7.53
CA SER A 216 -16.82 15.02 -8.70
C SER A 216 -18.31 14.83 -8.34
N THR A 217 -19.19 15.35 -9.18
CA THR A 217 -20.65 15.17 -9.02
C THR A 217 -21.06 13.70 -8.99
N SER A 218 -20.27 12.80 -9.59
CA SER A 218 -20.51 11.35 -9.52
C SER A 218 -20.46 10.77 -8.09
N MET A 219 -19.84 11.48 -7.15
CA MET A 219 -19.74 11.10 -5.74
C MET A 219 -20.97 11.51 -4.91
N GLU A 220 -21.99 12.12 -5.53
CA GLU A 220 -23.22 12.54 -4.86
C GLU A 220 -23.95 11.38 -4.17
N GLY A 221 -24.62 11.70 -3.06
CA GLY A 221 -25.38 10.73 -2.26
C GLY A 221 -24.51 9.93 -1.30
N GLN A 222 -24.62 8.61 -1.35
CA GLN A 222 -24.00 7.72 -0.35
C GLN A 222 -22.47 7.65 -0.48
N LYS A 223 -21.91 7.73 -1.69
CA LYS A 223 -20.46 7.65 -1.94
C LYS A 223 -19.67 8.68 -1.15
N VAL A 224 -20.03 9.97 -1.26
CA VAL A 224 -19.36 11.03 -0.49
C VAL A 224 -19.59 10.89 1.01
N LYS A 225 -20.78 10.45 1.45
CA LYS A 225 -21.09 10.24 2.87
C LYS A 225 -20.19 9.15 3.46
N GLN A 226 -20.13 7.99 2.82
CA GLN A 226 -19.31 6.84 3.24
C GLN A 226 -17.82 7.15 3.17
N THR A 227 -17.39 7.89 2.15
CA THR A 227 -16.00 8.37 2.02
C THR A 227 -15.62 9.27 3.20
N LYS A 228 -16.47 10.24 3.58
CA LYS A 228 -16.24 11.11 4.74
C LYS A 228 -16.21 10.33 6.05
N GLU A 229 -17.12 9.39 6.24
CA GLU A 229 -17.16 8.52 7.43
C GLU A 229 -15.88 7.68 7.55
N ALA A 230 -15.45 7.04 6.46
CA ALA A 230 -14.23 6.24 6.43
C ALA A 230 -12.98 7.09 6.71
N LEU A 231 -12.86 8.27 6.06
CA LEU A 231 -11.76 9.19 6.32
C LEU A 231 -11.71 9.65 7.78
N HIS A 232 -12.87 9.88 8.41
CA HIS A 232 -12.91 10.27 9.82
C HIS A 232 -12.33 9.18 10.74
N LYS A 233 -12.63 7.91 10.45
CA LYS A 233 -12.09 6.74 11.16
C LYS A 233 -10.60 6.56 10.89
N ILE A 234 -10.20 6.55 9.62
CA ILE A 234 -8.80 6.42 9.19
C ILE A 234 -7.90 7.49 9.82
N LEU A 235 -8.36 8.75 9.87
CA LEU A 235 -7.65 9.83 10.56
C LEU A 235 -7.51 9.57 12.08
N GLY A 236 -8.41 8.80 12.69
CA GLY A 236 -8.30 8.37 14.09
C GLY A 236 -7.27 7.28 14.33
N ASP A 237 -6.96 6.48 13.31
CA ASP A 237 -6.00 5.38 13.39
C ASP A 237 -4.56 5.80 13.06
N LEU A 238 -4.36 7.05 12.60
CA LEU A 238 -3.04 7.63 12.39
C LEU A 238 -2.29 7.78 13.71
N ARG A 239 -1.02 7.35 13.74
CA ARG A 239 -0.18 7.45 14.94
C ARG A 239 0.55 8.79 14.97
N PRO A 240 0.95 9.30 16.15
CA PRO A 240 1.63 10.60 16.27
C PRO A 240 2.93 10.74 15.47
N GLY A 241 3.59 9.62 15.12
CA GLY A 241 4.81 9.63 14.29
C GLY A 241 4.53 9.69 12.78
N ASP A 242 3.30 9.46 12.35
CA ASP A 242 2.89 9.47 10.94
C ASP A 242 2.74 10.92 10.45
N HIS A 243 2.90 11.12 9.14
CA HIS A 243 2.64 12.39 8.47
C HIS A 243 1.61 12.20 7.37
N PHE A 244 0.77 13.22 7.15
CA PHE A 244 -0.28 13.14 6.16
C PHE A 244 -0.66 14.47 5.51
N ASP A 245 -1.35 14.38 4.39
CA ASP A 245 -2.11 15.48 3.78
C ASP A 245 -3.38 14.93 3.09
N LEU A 246 -4.32 15.81 2.79
CA LEU A 246 -5.55 15.52 2.08
C LEU A 246 -5.58 16.34 0.79
N VAL A 247 -5.92 15.71 -0.33
CA VAL A 247 -6.08 16.37 -1.63
C VAL A 247 -7.44 16.00 -2.18
N LEU A 248 -8.29 17.00 -2.40
CA LEU A 248 -9.56 16.85 -3.09
C LEU A 248 -9.37 17.15 -4.57
N PHE A 249 -9.94 16.34 -5.45
CA PHE A 249 -9.90 16.59 -6.89
C PHE A 249 -11.30 16.52 -7.52
N GLY A 250 -11.60 17.48 -8.38
CA GLY A 250 -12.84 17.57 -9.15
C GLY A 250 -12.62 18.50 -10.34
N SER A 251 -13.42 19.56 -10.48
CA SER A 251 -13.15 20.63 -11.46
C SER A 251 -11.90 21.46 -11.14
N ALA A 252 -11.48 21.45 -9.88
CA ALA A 252 -10.22 22.00 -9.40
C ALA A 252 -9.57 21.03 -8.41
N VAL A 253 -8.26 21.21 -8.17
CA VAL A 253 -7.52 20.48 -7.14
C VAL A 253 -7.37 21.36 -5.91
N GLN A 254 -7.70 20.83 -4.74
CA GLN A 254 -7.58 21.54 -3.47
C GLN A 254 -6.83 20.66 -2.46
N SER A 255 -5.69 21.12 -1.96
CA SER A 255 -4.99 20.48 -0.85
C SER A 255 -5.42 21.09 0.48
N TRP A 256 -5.46 20.29 1.54
CA TRP A 256 -5.75 20.78 2.89
C TRP A 256 -4.59 21.60 3.46
N LYS A 257 -3.37 21.04 3.45
CA LYS A 257 -2.14 21.75 3.87
C LYS A 257 -1.19 22.03 2.71
N GLY A 258 -1.23 21.25 1.64
CA GLY A 258 -0.30 21.33 0.51
C GLY A 258 1.11 20.81 0.83
N SER A 259 1.26 20.18 1.99
CA SER A 259 2.49 19.55 2.46
C SER A 259 2.15 18.54 3.55
N LEU A 260 3.03 17.55 3.73
CA LEU A 260 2.88 16.54 4.78
C LEU A 260 3.03 17.19 6.16
N VAL A 261 2.00 17.05 6.99
CA VAL A 261 2.01 17.49 8.39
C VAL A 261 1.97 16.29 9.33
N GLN A 262 2.58 16.43 10.50
CA GLN A 262 2.54 15.39 11.53
C GLN A 262 1.10 15.15 12.02
N ALA A 263 0.75 13.90 12.31
CA ALA A 263 -0.52 13.49 12.91
C ALA A 263 -0.64 13.85 14.40
N SER A 264 -0.47 15.14 14.72
CA SER A 264 -0.75 15.68 16.05
C SER A 264 -2.26 15.77 16.31
N SER A 265 -2.69 15.76 17.57
CA SER A 265 -4.10 15.86 17.93
C SER A 265 -4.79 17.08 17.30
N ALA A 266 -4.10 18.23 17.26
CA ALA A 266 -4.59 19.45 16.63
C ALA A 266 -4.73 19.32 15.10
N ASN A 267 -3.76 18.71 14.43
CA ASN A 267 -3.82 18.49 12.98
C ASN A 267 -4.92 17.47 12.62
N LEU A 268 -5.08 16.41 13.42
CA LEU A 268 -6.13 15.41 13.22
C LEU A 268 -7.52 16.01 13.40
N GLU A 269 -7.73 16.86 14.41
CA GLU A 269 -9.00 17.56 14.60
C GLU A 269 -9.29 18.53 13.46
N ALA A 270 -8.31 19.33 13.04
CA ALA A 270 -8.45 20.25 11.91
C ALA A 270 -8.74 19.51 10.58
N ALA A 271 -8.06 18.39 10.33
CA ALA A 271 -8.31 17.55 9.16
C ALA A 271 -9.72 16.94 9.18
N ARG A 272 -10.19 16.46 10.34
CA ARG A 272 -11.55 15.94 10.50
C ARG A 272 -12.61 17.00 10.23
N ASN A 273 -12.37 18.24 10.64
CA ASN A 273 -13.26 19.36 10.34
C ASN A 273 -13.27 19.69 8.84
N PHE A 274 -12.10 19.68 8.19
CA PHE A 274 -11.99 19.82 6.73
C PHE A 274 -12.77 18.72 5.98
N VAL A 275 -12.63 17.46 6.39
CA VAL A 275 -13.37 16.31 5.83
C VAL A 275 -14.89 16.50 5.97
N LYS A 276 -15.37 16.98 7.12
CA LYS A 276 -16.81 17.23 7.31
C LYS A 276 -17.33 18.31 6.36
N GLN A 277 -16.56 19.36 6.14
CA GLN A 277 -17.02 20.59 5.48
C GLN A 277 -16.88 20.61 3.95
N PHE A 278 -16.00 19.79 3.35
CA PHE A 278 -15.83 19.86 1.89
C PHE A 278 -17.12 19.52 1.15
N SER A 279 -17.30 20.13 -0.01
CA SER A 279 -18.45 19.91 -0.90
C SER A 279 -17.99 19.38 -2.25
N LEU A 280 -18.92 18.80 -3.00
CA LEU A 280 -18.64 18.32 -4.35
C LEU A 280 -18.33 19.49 -5.28
N ALA A 281 -17.38 19.28 -6.19
CA ALA A 281 -17.03 20.22 -7.24
C ALA A 281 -18.24 20.45 -8.15
N GLY A 282 -18.70 21.70 -8.24
CA GLY A 282 -19.91 22.09 -8.99
C GLY A 282 -21.16 22.29 -8.12
N GLY A 283 -21.14 21.88 -6.85
CA GLY A 283 -22.16 22.30 -5.89
C GLY A 283 -21.99 23.78 -5.57
N ARG A 284 -23.08 24.55 -5.54
CA ARG A 284 -23.10 25.97 -5.11
C ARG A 284 -22.78 26.07 -3.61
N GLY A 285 -21.54 25.82 -3.22
CA GLY A 285 -21.02 25.98 -1.86
C GLY A 285 -19.92 27.03 -1.87
N ARG A 286 -20.13 28.13 -1.14
CA ARG A 286 -19.17 29.22 -0.97
C ARG A 286 -17.81 28.65 -0.54
N GLY A 287 -16.76 29.04 -1.26
CA GLY A 287 -15.40 28.59 -0.99
C GLY A 287 -15.02 28.76 0.47
N LEU A 288 -14.53 27.68 1.07
CA LEU A 288 -13.77 27.75 2.31
C LEU A 288 -12.44 28.45 1.98
N GLY A 289 -12.41 29.77 2.17
CA GLY A 289 -11.16 30.51 2.22
C GLY A 289 -10.33 30.09 3.44
N PRO A 290 -9.00 30.24 3.41
CA PRO A 290 -8.15 29.91 4.54
C PRO A 290 -8.45 30.85 5.73
N PRO A 291 -8.21 30.40 6.98
CA PRO A 291 -8.24 31.27 8.15
C PRO A 291 -7.17 32.35 8.10
#